data_AF-A0A9E6SVT8-F1
#
_entry.id   AF-A0A9E6SVT8-F1
#
_cell.length_a   1.000
_cell.length_b   1.000
_cell.length_c   1.000
_cell.angle_alpha   90.00
_cell.angle_beta   90.00
_cell.angle_gamma   90.00
#
_symmetry.space_group_name_H-M   'P 1'
#
loop_
_entity.id
_entity.type
_entity.pdbx_description
1 polymer ?
#
loop_
_entity_poly.entity_id
_entity_poly.type
_entity_poly.pdbx_seq_one_letter_code
_entity_poly.pdbx_strand_id
1 'polypeptide(L)'
;MKLNVNDLKTKTRRAKYYFSNDILTLSNIIMGSVIVVSIVWVWGSISAMEKNYAIQKKLELKQRQALIEEINYQTLQYEQKYLKSSEYQELAVREKLGLALPGEHVLVLPKYPEEKKKQQAETSKQSNFTQWMNFIFGGNAQKSSK
;
A
#
# COMPACT_ATOMS: atom_id res chain seq x y z
N MET A 1 -16.37 -57.91 -6.82
CA MET A 1 -17.62 -57.36 -7.37
C MET A 1 -17.47 -57.33 -8.90
N LYS A 2 -18.01 -58.31 -9.63
CA LYS A 2 -17.82 -58.41 -11.10
C LYS A 2 -18.81 -57.47 -11.80
N LEU A 3 -18.31 -56.40 -12.41
CA LEU A 3 -19.10 -55.49 -13.25
C LEU A 3 -19.55 -56.24 -14.51
N ASN A 4 -20.86 -56.44 -14.64
CA ASN A 4 -21.45 -57.17 -15.76
C ASN A 4 -21.58 -56.23 -16.97
N VAL A 5 -20.82 -56.51 -18.03
CA VAL A 5 -20.79 -55.72 -19.29
C VAL A 5 -22.16 -55.52 -19.94
N ASN A 6 -23.12 -56.42 -19.67
CA ASN A 6 -24.47 -56.31 -20.19
C ASN A 6 -25.29 -55.25 -19.46
N ASP A 7 -25.03 -55.03 -18.15
CA ASP A 7 -25.66 -53.96 -17.37
C ASP A 7 -25.11 -52.57 -17.76
N LEU A 8 -23.82 -52.48 -18.09
CA LEU A 8 -23.25 -51.25 -18.68
C LEU A 8 -23.86 -50.95 -20.06
N LYS A 9 -24.09 -51.96 -20.90
CA LYS A 9 -24.74 -51.78 -22.21
C LYS A 9 -26.21 -51.34 -22.10
N THR A 10 -26.96 -51.83 -21.11
CA THR A 10 -28.36 -51.42 -20.93
C THR A 10 -28.46 -50.02 -20.34
N LYS A 11 -27.58 -49.66 -19.38
CA LYS A 11 -27.48 -48.31 -18.83
C LYS A 11 -27.10 -47.28 -19.90
N THR A 12 -26.14 -47.59 -20.78
CA THR A 12 -25.74 -46.68 -21.87
C THR A 12 -26.83 -46.49 -22.92
N ARG A 13 -27.58 -47.55 -23.29
CA ARG A 13 -28.72 -47.42 -24.22
C ARG A 13 -29.86 -46.59 -23.64
N ARG A 14 -30.15 -46.75 -22.35
CA ARG A 14 -31.14 -45.92 -21.64
C ARG A 14 -30.69 -44.46 -21.56
N ALA A 15 -29.44 -44.21 -21.18
CA ALA A 15 -28.87 -42.86 -21.16
C ALA A 15 -28.93 -42.19 -22.53
N LYS A 16 -28.59 -42.93 -23.60
CA LYS A 16 -28.69 -42.44 -24.99
C LYS A 16 -30.12 -42.10 -25.39
N TYR A 17 -31.10 -42.90 -24.96
CA TYR A 17 -32.52 -42.65 -25.25
C TYR A 17 -33.02 -41.37 -24.57
N TYR A 18 -32.76 -41.18 -23.28
CA TYR A 18 -33.11 -39.95 -22.57
C TYR A 18 -32.40 -38.72 -23.18
N PHE A 19 -31.13 -38.87 -23.55
CA PHE A 19 -30.37 -37.79 -24.18
C PHE A 19 -30.92 -37.42 -25.57
N SER A 20 -31.35 -38.41 -26.36
CA SER A 20 -31.86 -38.17 -27.71
C SER A 20 -33.31 -37.71 -27.76
N ASN A 21 -34.14 -38.11 -26.79
CA ASN A 21 -35.58 -37.86 -26.85
C ASN A 21 -36.00 -36.62 -26.04
N ASP A 22 -35.37 -36.38 -24.89
CA ASP A 22 -35.79 -35.30 -23.97
C ASP A 22 -34.83 -34.10 -24.00
N ILE A 23 -33.53 -34.35 -24.18
CA ILE A 23 -32.50 -33.28 -24.17
C ILE A 23 -32.33 -32.65 -25.57
N LEU A 24 -32.46 -33.43 -26.65
CA LEU A 24 -32.36 -32.96 -28.05
C LEU A 24 -33.66 -32.36 -28.60
N THR A 25 -34.47 -31.73 -27.75
CA THR A 25 -35.59 -30.90 -28.20
C THR A 25 -35.09 -29.48 -28.53
N LEU A 26 -35.63 -28.87 -29.58
CA LEU A 26 -35.15 -27.58 -30.12
C LEU A 26 -35.14 -26.48 -29.04
N SER A 27 -36.14 -26.48 -28.16
CA SER A 27 -36.23 -25.57 -27.00
C SER A 27 -35.07 -25.74 -26.01
N ASN A 28 -34.70 -26.98 -25.68
CA ASN A 28 -33.64 -27.26 -24.71
C ASN A 28 -32.26 -26.93 -25.28
N ILE A 29 -32.06 -27.10 -26.59
CA ILE A 29 -30.85 -26.70 -27.30
C ILE A 29 -30.70 -25.17 -27.30
N ILE A 30 -31.78 -24.43 -27.57
CA ILE A 30 -31.78 -22.96 -27.51
C ILE A 30 -31.42 -22.50 -26.09
N MET A 31 -32.09 -23.03 -25.06
CA MET A 31 -31.83 -22.67 -23.67
C MET A 31 -30.37 -22.94 -23.28
N GLY A 32 -29.83 -24.11 -23.66
CA GLY A 32 -28.44 -24.46 -23.43
C GLY A 32 -27.47 -23.51 -24.15
N SER A 33 -27.78 -23.10 -25.38
CA SER A 33 -26.96 -22.16 -26.14
C SER A 33 -26.88 -20.77 -25.48
N VAL A 34 -27.99 -20.27 -24.93
CA VAL A 34 -28.02 -18.98 -24.21
C VAL A 34 -27.12 -19.03 -22.97
N ILE A 35 -27.12 -20.15 -22.24
CA ILE A 35 -26.25 -20.35 -21.08
C ILE A 35 -24.77 -20.42 -21.48
N VAL A 36 -24.46 -21.11 -22.58
CA VAL A 36 -23.06 -21.19 -23.07
C VAL A 36 -22.57 -19.81 -23.51
N VAL A 37 -23.39 -19.07 -24.26
CA VAL A 37 -23.05 -17.71 -24.73
C VAL A 37 -22.85 -16.77 -23.55
N SER A 38 -23.69 -16.84 -22.52
CA SER A 38 -23.54 -15.99 -21.34
C SER A 38 -22.25 -16.28 -20.58
N ILE A 39 -21.86 -17.55 -20.42
CA ILE A 39 -20.60 -17.94 -19.79
C ILE A 39 -19.39 -17.44 -20.60
N VAL A 40 -19.42 -17.59 -21.92
CA VAL A 40 -18.35 -17.10 -22.82
C VAL A 40 -18.24 -15.58 -22.73
N TRP A 41 -19.36 -14.87 -22.63
CA TRP A 41 -19.39 -13.42 -22.44
C TRP A 41 -18.76 -12.99 -21.12
N VAL A 42 -19.12 -13.65 -20.02
CA VAL A 42 -18.53 -13.38 -18.69
C VAL A 42 -17.01 -13.61 -18.72
N TRP A 43 -16.56 -14.71 -19.33
CA TRP A 43 -15.13 -15.03 -19.42
C TRP A 43 -14.36 -14.01 -20.28
N GLY A 44 -14.94 -13.61 -21.42
CA GLY A 44 -14.39 -12.58 -22.29
C GLY A 44 -14.24 -11.23 -21.57
N SER A 45 -15.27 -10.81 -20.85
CA SER A 45 -15.28 -9.55 -20.09
C SER A 45 -14.21 -9.49 -19.01
N ILE A 46 -14.00 -10.58 -18.26
CA ILE A 46 -12.98 -10.65 -17.20
C ILE A 46 -11.58 -10.53 -17.80
N SER A 47 -11.31 -11.23 -18.91
CA SER A 47 -9.99 -11.22 -19.57
C SER A 47 -9.60 -9.85 -20.15
N ALA A 48 -10.57 -9.08 -20.64
CA ALA A 48 -10.36 -7.72 -21.13
C ALA A 48 -10.07 -6.75 -19.97
N MET A 49 -10.75 -6.91 -18.84
CA MET A 49 -10.54 -6.10 -17.64
C MET A 49 -9.15 -6.32 -17.04
N GLU A 50 -8.67 -7.56 -16.97
CA GLU A 50 -7.35 -7.88 -16.42
C GLU A 50 -6.21 -7.22 -17.21
N LYS A 51 -6.27 -7.29 -18.56
CA LYS A 51 -5.25 -6.68 -19.44
C LYS A 51 -5.22 -5.15 -19.29
N ASN A 52 -6.38 -4.50 -19.25
CA ASN A 52 -6.47 -3.06 -19.10
C ASN A 52 -6.04 -2.59 -17.71
N TYR A 53 -6.33 -3.36 -16.67
CA TYR A 53 -5.92 -3.04 -15.30
C TYR A 53 -4.40 -3.13 -15.12
N ALA A 54 -3.76 -4.13 -15.71
CA ALA A 54 -2.31 -4.29 -15.64
C ALA A 54 -1.56 -3.12 -16.31
N ILE A 55 -2.07 -2.63 -17.45
CA ILE A 55 -1.50 -1.47 -18.14
C ILE A 55 -1.70 -0.19 -17.31
N GLN A 56 -2.91 0.04 -16.79
CA GLN A 56 -3.20 1.21 -15.94
C GLN A 56 -2.36 1.22 -14.67
N LYS A 57 -2.22 0.07 -14.00
CA LYS A 57 -1.38 -0.05 -12.80
C LYS A 57 0.09 0.25 -13.07
N LYS A 58 0.64 -0.22 -14.20
CA LYS A 58 2.01 0.10 -14.61
C LYS A 58 2.18 1.60 -14.87
N LEU A 59 1.22 2.22 -15.56
CA LEU A 59 1.24 3.66 -15.81
C LEU A 59 1.20 4.47 -14.52
N GLU A 60 0.29 4.13 -13.61
CA GLU A 60 0.14 4.80 -12.31
C GLU A 60 1.43 4.69 -11.49
N LEU A 61 2.03 3.50 -11.43
CA LEU A 61 3.31 3.30 -10.73
C LEU A 61 4.43 4.16 -11.33
N LYS A 62 4.49 4.26 -12.66
CA LYS A 62 5.48 5.10 -13.35
C LYS A 62 5.26 6.58 -13.10
N GLN A 63 4.01 7.04 -13.12
CA GLN A 63 3.67 8.43 -12.80
C GLN A 63 4.03 8.79 -11.36
N ARG A 64 3.72 7.90 -10.40
CA ARG A 64 4.11 8.09 -8.99
C ARG A 64 5.63 8.17 -8.82
N GLN A 65 6.37 7.28 -9.50
CA GLN A 65 7.84 7.31 -9.48
C GLN A 65 8.39 8.62 -10.05
N ALA A 66 7.86 9.09 -11.17
CA ALA A 66 8.27 10.36 -11.77
C ALA A 66 8.00 11.55 -10.84
N LEU A 67 6.84 11.58 -10.17
CA LEU A 67 6.50 12.64 -9.23
C LEU A 67 7.42 12.65 -8.01
N ILE A 68 7.78 11.47 -7.48
CA ILE A 68 8.75 11.38 -6.36
C ILE A 68 10.11 11.91 -6.80
N GLU A 69 10.57 11.52 -7.98
CA GLU A 69 11.86 11.97 -8.50
C GLU A 69 11.90 13.48 -8.76
N GLU A 70 10.80 14.04 -9.28
CA GLU A 70 10.64 15.47 -9.49
C GLU A 70 10.72 16.24 -8.16
N ILE A 71 10.02 15.77 -7.12
CA ILE A 71 10.08 16.38 -5.78
C ILE A 71 11.50 16.28 -5.20
N ASN A 72 12.15 15.13 -5.33
CA ASN A 72 13.53 14.94 -4.87
C ASN A 72 14.49 15.91 -5.56
N TYR A 73 14.36 16.03 -6.89
CA TYR A 73 15.16 16.95 -7.68
C TYR A 73 14.94 18.40 -7.24
N GLN A 74 13.69 18.83 -7.10
CA GLN A 74 13.37 20.18 -6.64
C GLN A 74 13.93 20.44 -5.24
N THR A 75 13.78 19.48 -4.32
CA THR A 75 14.32 19.58 -2.96
C THR A 75 15.84 19.76 -2.98
N LEU A 76 16.55 18.94 -3.76
CA LEU A 76 18.01 19.04 -3.89
C LEU A 76 18.44 20.36 -4.53
N GLN A 77 17.67 20.87 -5.50
CA GLN A 77 17.90 22.19 -6.09
C GLN A 77 17.72 23.31 -5.05
N TYR A 78 16.70 23.24 -4.20
CA TYR A 78 16.50 24.20 -3.12
C TYR A 78 17.61 24.14 -2.09
N GLU A 79 18.02 22.94 -1.66
CA GLU A 79 19.15 22.75 -0.74
C GLU A 79 20.43 23.35 -1.33
N GLN A 80 20.74 23.05 -2.60
CA GLN A 80 21.91 23.61 -3.25
C GLN A 80 21.84 25.15 -3.30
N LYS A 81 20.68 25.74 -3.61
CA LYS A 81 20.50 27.20 -3.61
C LYS A 81 20.68 27.80 -2.21
N TYR A 82 20.12 27.16 -1.19
CA TYR A 82 20.29 27.58 0.20
C TYR A 82 21.75 27.57 0.62
N LEU A 83 22.50 26.49 0.34
CA LEU A 83 23.93 26.40 0.64
C LEU A 83 24.78 27.42 -0.12
N LYS A 84 24.34 27.83 -1.31
CA LYS A 84 25.00 28.88 -2.12
C LYS A 84 24.61 30.30 -1.71
N SER A 85 23.59 30.47 -0.87
CA SER A 85 23.17 31.80 -0.42
C SER A 85 24.25 32.46 0.42
N SER A 86 24.36 33.80 0.33
CA SER A 86 25.32 34.57 1.11
C SER A 86 25.05 34.45 2.61
N GLU A 87 23.78 34.42 3.01
CA GLU A 87 23.36 34.29 4.40
C GLU A 87 23.86 32.98 5.02
N TYR A 88 23.68 31.85 4.32
CA TYR A 88 24.19 30.57 4.79
C TYR A 88 25.71 30.56 4.87
N GLN A 89 26.40 31.08 3.84
CA GLN A 89 27.86 31.15 3.85
C GLN A 89 28.40 32.01 4.99
N GLU A 90 27.74 33.14 5.26
CA GLU A 90 28.08 34.02 6.36
C GLU A 90 27.87 33.35 7.73
N LEU A 91 26.73 32.70 7.93
CA LEU A 91 26.45 31.93 9.15
C LEU A 91 27.44 30.78 9.34
N ALA A 92 27.77 30.06 8.27
CA ALA A 92 28.76 28.98 8.30
C ALA A 92 30.16 29.51 8.64
N VAL A 93 30.57 30.66 8.10
CA VAL A 93 31.83 31.32 8.44
C VAL A 93 31.84 31.76 9.91
N ARG A 94 30.74 32.36 10.40
CA ARG A 94 30.59 32.76 11.81
C ARG A 94 30.71 31.55 12.73
N GLU A 95 30.07 30.43 12.40
CA GLU A 95 30.11 29.19 13.21
C GLU A 95 31.50 28.52 13.17
N LYS A 96 32.10 28.37 11.99
CA LYS A 96 33.32 27.58 11.82
C LYS A 96 34.60 28.36 12.13
N LEU A 97 34.64 29.64 11.77
CA LEU A 97 35.83 30.48 11.91
C LEU A 97 35.72 31.44 13.09
N GLY A 98 34.54 31.56 13.73
CA GLY A 98 34.33 32.50 14.83
C GLY A 98 34.44 33.97 14.41
N LEU A 99 34.38 34.25 13.10
CA LEU A 99 34.53 35.60 12.55
C LEU A 99 33.22 36.37 12.68
N ALA A 100 33.32 37.64 13.04
CA ALA A 100 32.20 38.57 13.16
C ALA A 100 32.34 39.69 12.14
N LEU A 101 31.23 40.37 11.84
CA LEU A 101 31.31 41.63 11.10
C LEU A 101 31.96 42.73 11.96
N PRO A 102 32.61 43.73 11.34
CA PRO A 102 33.20 44.84 12.07
C PRO A 102 32.12 45.57 12.90
N GLY A 103 32.30 45.63 14.22
CA GLY A 103 31.35 46.22 15.17
C GLY A 103 30.50 45.21 15.94
N GLU A 104 30.53 43.91 15.59
CA GLU A 104 29.88 42.84 16.35
C GLU A 104 30.84 42.20 17.37
N HIS A 105 30.35 41.96 18.59
CA HIS A 105 31.09 41.24 19.64
C HIS A 105 30.65 39.78 19.71
N VAL A 106 31.53 38.84 19.35
CA VAL A 106 31.26 37.39 19.42
C VAL A 106 31.75 36.83 20.75
N LEU A 107 30.84 36.18 21.49
CA LEU A 107 31.15 35.53 22.77
C LEU A 107 31.23 34.01 22.57
N VAL A 108 32.45 33.47 22.55
CA VAL A 108 32.66 32.02 22.43
C VAL A 108 32.48 31.38 23.80
N LEU A 109 31.35 30.71 24.00
CA LEU A 109 31.08 29.97 25.23
C LEU A 109 31.79 28.61 25.20
N PRO A 110 32.37 28.14 26.33
CA PRO A 110 32.81 26.76 26.42
C PRO A 110 31.61 25.86 26.15
N LYS A 111 31.84 24.78 25.38
CA LYS A 111 30.81 23.78 25.09
C LYS A 111 30.22 23.35 26.43
N TYR A 112 28.93 23.66 26.65
CA TYR A 112 28.26 23.26 27.87
C TYR A 112 28.49 21.76 28.04
N PRO A 113 28.91 21.25 29.22
CA PRO A 113 29.07 19.83 29.41
C PRO A 113 27.75 19.20 28.96
N GLU A 114 27.84 18.37 27.88
CA GLU A 114 26.70 17.71 27.25
C GLU A 114 25.70 17.40 28.34
N GLU A 115 24.57 18.13 28.37
CA GLU A 115 23.59 18.00 29.44
C GLU A 115 23.42 16.51 29.64
N LYS A 116 23.83 16.00 30.82
CA LYS A 116 23.68 14.60 31.21
C LYS A 116 22.31 14.22 30.71
N LYS A 117 22.24 13.45 29.60
CA LYS A 117 21.02 13.22 28.82
C LYS A 117 19.92 13.18 29.85
N LYS A 118 19.08 14.23 29.91
CA LYS A 118 17.98 14.27 30.88
C LYS A 118 17.39 12.90 30.75
N GLN A 119 17.51 12.09 31.81
CA GLN A 119 17.02 10.73 31.77
C GLN A 119 15.57 10.92 31.36
N GLN A 120 15.30 10.70 30.08
CA GLN A 120 13.96 10.58 29.60
C GLN A 120 13.49 9.44 30.45
N ALA A 121 12.66 9.77 31.45
CA ALA A 121 12.05 8.77 32.29
C ALA A 121 11.62 7.68 31.31
N GLU A 122 12.14 6.47 31.49
CA GLU A 122 11.74 5.32 30.71
C GLU A 122 10.27 5.08 31.04
N THR A 123 9.40 5.91 30.48
CA THR A 123 8.00 5.56 30.29
C THR A 123 8.09 4.46 29.27
N SER A 124 8.13 3.22 29.77
CA SER A 124 7.91 2.03 28.97
C SER A 124 6.81 2.35 27.98
N LYS A 125 7.18 2.41 26.71
CA LYS A 125 6.32 2.92 25.65
C LYS A 125 5.15 1.95 25.57
N GLN A 126 4.04 2.28 26.24
CA GLN A 126 2.87 1.41 26.27
C GLN A 126 2.47 1.12 24.83
N SER A 127 2.16 -0.13 24.52
CA SER A 127 1.67 -0.52 23.20
C SER A 127 0.53 0.40 22.78
N ASN A 128 0.48 0.79 21.50
CA ASN A 128 -0.57 1.68 20.98
C ASN A 128 -1.96 1.19 21.37
N PHE A 129 -2.19 -0.13 21.37
CA PHE A 129 -3.47 -0.72 21.80
C PHE A 129 -3.81 -0.41 23.27
N THR A 130 -2.83 -0.51 24.16
CA THR A 130 -2.99 -0.19 25.59
C THR A 130 -3.34 1.28 25.78
N GLN A 131 -2.75 2.17 24.98
CA GLN A 131 -3.08 3.60 25.00
C GLN A 131 -4.53 3.86 24.54
N TRP A 132 -4.98 3.19 23.47
CA TRP A 132 -6.34 3.30 22.98
C TRP A 132 -7.39 2.75 23.96
N MET A 133 -7.12 1.60 24.59
CA MET A 133 -8.01 1.04 25.61
C MET A 133 -8.09 1.93 26.85
N ASN A 134 -6.96 2.47 27.32
CA ASN A 134 -6.95 3.43 28.43
C ASN A 134 -7.70 4.73 28.10
N PHE A 135 -7.67 5.18 26.84
CA PHE A 135 -8.42 6.35 26.37
C PHE A 135 -9.93 6.09 26.36
N ILE A 136 -10.37 4.96 25.79
CA ILE A 136 -11.81 4.65 25.64
C ILE A 136 -12.47 4.37 27.00
N PHE A 137 -11.76 3.73 27.93
CA PHE A 137 -12.32 3.27 29.20
C PHE A 137 -11.84 4.05 30.42
N GLY A 138 -11.16 5.20 30.22
CA GLY A 138 -10.89 6.18 31.26
C GLY A 138 -9.79 5.84 32.27
N GLY A 139 -8.87 4.92 31.94
CA GLY A 139 -7.80 4.47 32.85
C GLY A 139 -6.82 5.57 33.33
N ASN A 140 -6.81 6.74 32.68
CA ASN A 140 -5.98 7.89 33.08
C ASN A 140 -6.61 8.78 34.17
N ALA A 141 -7.91 8.64 34.47
CA ALA A 141 -8.59 9.50 35.45
C ALA A 141 -8.10 9.26 36.90
N GLN A 142 -7.63 8.05 37.23
CA GLN A 142 -7.20 7.71 38.60
C GLN A 142 -5.78 8.17 38.95
N LYS A 143 -4.97 8.62 37.97
CA LYS A 143 -3.58 9.01 38.22
C LYS A 143 -3.39 10.49 38.59
N SER A 144 -4.45 11.31 38.48
CA SER A 144 -4.43 12.74 38.85
C SER A 144 -4.86 12.99 40.32
N SER A 145 -5.18 11.94 41.08
CA SER A 145 -5.66 12.00 42.47
C SER A 145 -4.71 11.28 43.43
N LYS A 146 -3.40 11.50 43.31
CA LYS A 146 -2.41 11.27 44.38
C LYS A 146 -1.24 12.21 44.22
#